data_AF-M3H7P3-F1
#
_entry.id   AF-M3H7P3-F1
#
_cell.length_a   1.000
_cell.length_b   1.000
_cell.length_c   1.000
_cell.angle_alpha   90.00
_cell.angle_beta   90.00
_cell.angle_gamma   90.00
#
_symmetry.space_group_name_H-M   'P 1'
#
loop_
_entity.id
_entity.type
_entity.pdbx_description
1 polymer ?
#
loop_
_entity_poly.entity_id
_entity_poly.type
_entity_poly.pdbx_seq_one_letter_code
_entity_poly.pdbx_strand_id
1 'polypeptide(L)'
;MFDEISRSIDEFGNSFLSALNNIQKSFGRELSVAKPVKETILQMIGNTPLIRLNQIGSHIPNVEFYLKAEFCNPTGSVKDRTALSMLLSSERRGELKPAGQVIQPGYNTTAMSLAWICTIRQYKFRCLVAGDTDPLKIKDLQTFGAHVEIVPGAKGNWDDSLLKELRKLKKKKRILLS
;
A
#
# COMPACT_ATOMS: atom_id res chain seq x y z
N MET A 1 7.37 -18.60 26.85
CA MET A 1 8.11 -17.38 27.24
C MET A 1 7.63 -16.19 26.42
N PHE A 2 6.31 -16.04 26.27
CA PHE A 2 5.64 -14.85 25.71
C PHE A 2 4.36 -14.56 26.52
N ASP A 3 4.36 -14.85 27.82
CA ASP A 3 3.13 -15.22 28.54
C ASP A 3 2.55 -14.15 29.48
N GLU A 4 3.28 -13.09 29.85
CA GLU A 4 2.76 -12.05 30.75
C GLU A 4 2.43 -10.74 30.03
N ILE A 5 3.29 -10.28 29.11
CA ILE A 5 3.07 -9.01 28.41
C ILE A 5 1.89 -9.12 27.42
N SER A 6 1.78 -10.24 26.69
CA SER A 6 0.65 -10.46 25.78
C SER A 6 -0.68 -10.52 26.55
N ARG A 7 -0.69 -11.22 27.68
CA ARG A 7 -1.87 -11.38 28.54
C ARG A 7 -2.33 -10.04 29.12
N SER A 8 -1.38 -9.19 29.52
CA SER A 8 -1.66 -7.84 29.99
C SER A 8 -2.25 -6.93 28.90
N ILE A 9 -1.75 -7.03 27.66
CA ILE A 9 -2.27 -6.28 26.50
C ILE A 9 -3.70 -6.75 26.15
N ASP A 10 -3.94 -8.06 26.19
CA ASP A 10 -5.25 -8.65 25.90
C ASP A 10 -6.28 -8.30 27.00
N GLU A 11 -5.89 -8.33 28.28
CA GLU A 11 -6.74 -7.92 29.40
C GLU A 11 -7.09 -6.43 29.33
N PHE A 12 -6.13 -5.58 28.98
CA PHE A 12 -6.37 -4.16 28.75
C PHE A 12 -7.34 -3.93 27.58
N GLY A 13 -7.13 -4.61 26.44
CA GLY A 13 -8.00 -4.54 25.28
C GLY A 13 -9.44 -4.98 25.60
N ASN A 14 -9.60 -6.09 26.32
CA ASN A 14 -10.90 -6.62 26.73
C ASN A 14 -11.61 -5.71 27.74
N SER A 15 -10.88 -5.13 28.70
CA SER A 15 -11.42 -4.16 29.65
C SER A 15 -11.88 -2.88 28.95
N PHE A 16 -11.09 -2.38 28.00
CA PHE A 16 -11.42 -1.19 27.23
C PHE A 16 -12.64 -1.39 26.32
N LEU A 17 -12.73 -2.55 25.66
CA LEU A 17 -13.91 -2.93 24.86
C LEU A 17 -15.17 -3.09 25.72
N SER A 18 -15.03 -3.66 26.93
CA SER A 18 -16.14 -3.77 27.89
C SER A 18 -16.63 -2.40 28.35
N ALA A 19 -15.70 -1.49 28.67
CA ALA A 19 -16.02 -0.11 29.02
C ALA A 19 -16.75 0.61 27.88
N LEU A 20 -16.25 0.51 26.65
CA LEU A 20 -16.89 1.09 25.47
C LEU A 20 -18.30 0.52 25.23
N ASN A 21 -18.49 -0.79 25.38
CA ASN A 21 -19.80 -1.45 25.25
C ASN A 21 -20.79 -1.01 26.34
N ASN A 22 -20.33 -0.80 27.58
CA ASN A 22 -21.18 -0.32 28.68
C ASN A 22 -21.61 1.14 28.48
N ILE A 23 -20.70 1.97 27.98
CA ILE A 23 -21.02 3.34 27.57
C ILE A 23 -22.03 3.29 26.41
N GLN A 24 -21.81 2.44 25.40
CA GLN A 24 -22.72 2.28 24.25
C GLN A 24 -24.15 1.87 24.65
N LYS A 25 -24.32 0.99 25.65
CA LYS A 25 -25.65 0.62 26.18
C LYS A 25 -26.35 1.78 26.91
N SER A 26 -25.59 2.69 27.52
CA SER A 26 -26.15 3.78 28.34
C SER A 26 -26.75 4.92 27.52
N PHE A 27 -26.38 5.07 26.23
CA PHE A 27 -26.80 6.20 25.40
C PHE A 27 -27.92 5.88 24.38
N GLY A 28 -28.44 4.65 24.33
CA GLY A 28 -29.61 4.29 23.50
C GLY A 28 -29.48 4.53 21.98
N ARG A 29 -28.29 4.93 21.52
CA ARG A 29 -27.87 5.11 20.14
C ARG A 29 -26.49 4.49 20.02
N GLU A 30 -26.17 3.85 18.91
CA GLU A 30 -24.78 3.49 18.61
C GLU A 30 -23.92 4.75 18.75
N LEU A 31 -23.01 4.74 19.72
CA LEU A 31 -21.94 5.72 19.77
C LEU A 31 -21.08 5.46 18.54
N SER A 32 -21.35 6.18 17.46
CA SER A 32 -20.32 6.34 16.45
C SER A 32 -19.21 7.13 17.12
N VAL A 33 -18.12 6.46 17.49
CA VAL A 33 -16.86 7.16 17.74
C VAL A 33 -16.61 7.88 16.42
N ALA A 34 -16.79 9.20 16.39
CA ALA A 34 -16.49 10.00 15.23
C ALA A 34 -15.10 9.54 14.77
N LYS A 35 -15.01 8.98 13.55
CA LYS A 35 -13.74 8.43 13.08
C LYS A 35 -12.73 9.56 13.21
N PRO A 36 -11.64 9.38 13.98
CA PRO A 36 -10.69 10.45 14.19
C PRO A 36 -10.24 10.95 12.81
N VAL A 37 -10.14 12.27 12.68
CA VAL A 37 -9.72 12.91 11.43
C VAL A 37 -8.42 12.26 10.98
N LYS A 38 -8.38 11.85 9.71
CA LYS A 38 -7.21 11.18 9.14
C LYS A 38 -6.21 12.26 8.73
N GLU A 39 -5.09 12.33 9.45
CA GLU A 39 -4.03 13.32 9.23
C GLU A 39 -3.30 13.14 7.88
N THR A 40 -3.39 11.94 7.30
CA THR A 40 -2.81 11.66 5.99
C THR A 40 -3.63 10.63 5.24
N ILE A 41 -3.69 10.76 3.91
CA ILE A 41 -4.31 9.80 3.01
C ILE A 41 -3.72 8.39 3.15
N LEU A 42 -2.48 8.25 3.65
CA LEU A 42 -1.89 6.93 3.93
C LEU A 42 -2.65 6.15 5.01
N GLN A 43 -3.35 6.84 5.91
CA GLN A 43 -4.20 6.18 6.91
C GLN A 43 -5.50 5.60 6.33
N MET A 44 -5.79 5.88 5.05
CA MET A 44 -6.87 5.27 4.28
C MET A 44 -6.44 3.99 3.55
N ILE A 45 -5.16 3.61 3.63
CA ILE A 45 -4.67 2.34 3.08
C ILE A 45 -5.11 1.20 4.01
N GLY A 46 -5.83 0.24 3.44
CA GLY A 46 -6.41 -0.88 4.17
C GLY A 46 -7.79 -0.57 4.76
N ASN A 47 -8.28 -1.44 5.65
CA ASN A 47 -9.65 -1.39 6.19
C ASN A 47 -10.73 -1.16 5.11
N THR A 48 -10.48 -1.70 3.92
CA THR A 48 -11.37 -1.60 2.77
C THR A 48 -12.66 -2.38 3.02
N PRO A 49 -13.80 -1.91 2.47
CA PRO A 49 -15.09 -2.56 2.69
C PRO A 49 -15.10 -4.03 2.24
N LEU A 50 -15.90 -4.84 2.94
CA LEU A 50 -16.34 -6.14 2.46
C LEU A 50 -17.80 -5.99 2.02
N ILE A 51 -18.07 -6.20 0.73
CA ILE A 51 -19.37 -5.94 0.12
C ILE A 51 -20.04 -7.28 -0.18
N ARG A 52 -21.23 -7.52 0.41
CA ARG A 52 -22.02 -8.72 0.11
C ARG A 52 -22.53 -8.66 -1.34
N LEU A 53 -22.32 -9.75 -2.09
CA LEU A 53 -22.80 -9.87 -3.46
C LEU A 53 -24.14 -10.62 -3.48
N ASN A 54 -25.25 -9.88 -3.38
CA ASN A 54 -26.57 -10.49 -3.22
C ASN A 54 -27.04 -11.33 -4.41
N GLN A 55 -26.64 -10.95 -5.63
CA GLN A 55 -27.09 -11.60 -6.87
C GLN A 55 -26.05 -12.57 -7.45
N ILE A 56 -24.76 -12.34 -7.23
CA ILE A 56 -23.70 -13.19 -7.78
C ILE A 56 -23.56 -14.43 -6.91
N GLY A 57 -23.69 -15.61 -7.54
CA GLY A 57 -23.63 -16.89 -6.83
C GLY A 57 -24.89 -17.25 -6.06
N SER A 58 -25.99 -16.51 -6.24
CA SER A 58 -27.27 -16.74 -5.54
C SER A 58 -27.92 -18.10 -5.81
N HIS A 59 -27.53 -18.77 -6.90
CA HIS A 59 -27.99 -20.11 -7.26
C HIS A 59 -27.28 -21.24 -6.48
N ILE A 60 -26.23 -20.93 -5.72
CA ILE A 60 -25.49 -21.91 -4.93
C ILE A 60 -26.05 -21.91 -3.51
N PRO A 61 -26.70 -23.00 -3.06
CA PRO A 61 -27.32 -23.04 -1.74
C PRO A 61 -26.24 -23.01 -0.64
N ASN A 62 -26.55 -22.32 0.47
CA ASN A 62 -25.71 -22.24 1.67
C ASN A 62 -24.30 -21.64 1.47
N VAL A 63 -24.07 -20.86 0.41
CA VAL A 63 -22.81 -20.15 0.17
C VAL A 63 -23.06 -18.65 0.07
N GLU A 64 -22.30 -17.85 0.82
CA GLU A 64 -22.35 -16.39 0.74
C GLU A 64 -21.10 -15.83 0.05
N PHE A 65 -21.31 -14.97 -0.94
CA PHE A 65 -20.23 -14.33 -1.69
C PHE A 65 -20.00 -12.90 -1.22
N TYR A 66 -18.74 -12.56 -1.00
CA TYR A 66 -18.31 -11.23 -0.57
C TYR A 66 -17.16 -10.73 -1.43
N LEU A 67 -17.22 -9.45 -1.80
CA LEU A 67 -16.15 -8.74 -2.49
C LEU A 67 -15.32 -7.95 -1.49
N LYS A 68 -14.01 -8.24 -1.43
CA LYS A 68 -13.06 -7.39 -0.74
C LYS A 68 -12.68 -6.21 -1.64
N ALA A 69 -13.20 -5.02 -1.33
CA ALA A 69 -13.10 -3.83 -2.18
C ALA A 69 -11.73 -3.13 -2.12
N GLU A 70 -10.65 -3.81 -2.52
CA GLU A 70 -9.29 -3.25 -2.53
C GLU A 70 -9.10 -2.06 -3.49
N PHE A 71 -10.05 -1.83 -4.40
CA PHE A 71 -10.10 -0.63 -5.22
C PHE A 71 -10.44 0.65 -4.41
N CYS A 72 -10.86 0.52 -3.15
CA CYS A 72 -11.07 1.66 -2.24
C CYS A 72 -9.78 2.17 -1.59
N ASN A 73 -8.62 1.53 -1.82
CA ASN A 73 -7.35 2.13 -1.42
C ASN A 73 -7.06 3.38 -2.28
N PRO A 74 -6.27 4.35 -1.80
CA PRO A 74 -6.06 5.64 -2.45
C PRO A 74 -5.68 5.61 -3.94
N THR A 75 -4.87 4.65 -4.39
CA THR A 75 -4.49 4.53 -5.81
C THR A 75 -5.38 3.58 -6.60
N GLY A 76 -6.44 3.05 -5.98
CA GLY A 76 -7.39 2.15 -6.62
C GLY A 76 -6.95 0.68 -6.64
N SER A 77 -5.92 0.29 -5.88
CA SER A 77 -5.47 -1.11 -5.87
C SER A 77 -4.92 -1.60 -4.54
N VAL A 78 -4.85 -2.93 -4.39
CA VAL A 78 -4.24 -3.62 -3.23
C VAL A 78 -2.76 -3.29 -3.03
N LYS A 79 -2.07 -2.77 -4.07
CA LYS A 79 -0.62 -2.52 -4.02
C LYS A 79 -0.23 -1.40 -3.08
N ASP A 80 -1.17 -0.53 -2.68
CA ASP A 80 -0.93 0.48 -1.65
C ASP A 80 -0.48 -0.15 -0.34
N ARG A 81 -1.06 -1.29 0.05
CA ARG A 81 -0.70 -2.02 1.26
C ARG A 81 0.74 -2.50 1.21
N THR A 82 1.10 -3.16 0.11
CA THR A 82 2.44 -3.74 -0.08
C THR A 82 3.48 -2.62 -0.17
N ALA A 83 3.23 -1.59 -0.97
CA ALA A 83 4.12 -0.45 -1.13
C ALA A 83 4.39 0.27 0.21
N LEU A 84 3.34 0.57 0.98
CA LEU A 84 3.50 1.18 2.30
C LEU A 84 4.29 0.28 3.25
N SER A 85 3.96 -1.02 3.29
CA SER A 85 4.65 -1.98 4.15
C SER A 85 6.15 -2.08 3.82
N MET A 86 6.50 -2.11 2.54
CA MET A 86 7.89 -2.16 2.09
C MET A 86 8.68 -0.93 2.54
N LEU A 87 8.14 0.27 2.32
CA LEU A 87 8.79 1.52 2.74
C LEU A 87 8.99 1.57 4.26
N LEU A 88 7.94 1.31 5.04
CA LEU A 88 8.03 1.31 6.51
C LEU A 88 8.99 0.24 7.04
N SER A 89 9.01 -0.94 6.42
CA SER A 89 9.91 -2.02 6.79
C SER A 89 11.37 -1.64 6.54
N SER A 90 11.63 -0.97 5.43
CA SER A 90 12.96 -0.49 5.07
C SER A 90 13.43 0.73 5.87
N GLU A 91 12.52 1.60 6.28
CA GLU A 91 12.78 2.65 7.28
C GLU A 91 13.21 2.00 8.61
N ARG A 92 12.46 1.00 9.11
CA ARG A 92 12.79 0.27 10.35
C ARG A 92 14.14 -0.44 10.30
N ARG A 93 14.54 -0.97 9.14
CA ARG A 93 15.87 -1.59 8.94
C ARG A 93 17.00 -0.56 8.71
N GLY A 94 16.69 0.72 8.60
CA GLY A 94 17.67 1.78 8.31
C GLY A 94 18.20 1.78 6.86
N GLU A 95 17.55 1.02 5.97
CA GLU A 95 17.91 0.93 4.55
C GLU A 95 17.43 2.16 3.76
N LEU A 96 16.25 2.68 4.12
CA LEU A 96 15.68 3.89 3.55
C LEU A 96 15.84 5.06 4.52
N LYS A 97 16.72 6.01 4.15
CA LYS A 97 16.95 7.25 4.92
C LYS A 97 15.97 8.35 4.48
N PRO A 98 15.76 9.40 5.29
CA PRO A 98 15.01 10.59 4.86
C PRO A 98 15.49 11.12 3.50
N ALA A 99 14.56 11.51 2.64
CA ALA A 99 14.82 11.91 1.24
C ALA A 99 15.58 10.86 0.40
N GLY A 100 15.58 9.60 0.84
CA GLY A 100 16.16 8.46 0.15
C GLY A 100 15.48 8.18 -1.19
N GLN A 101 16.13 7.34 -2.00
CA GLN A 101 15.68 7.01 -3.34
C GLN A 101 15.17 5.58 -3.42
N VAL A 102 13.98 5.43 -4.02
CA VAL A 102 13.31 4.17 -4.34
C VAL A 102 13.27 4.01 -5.85
N ILE A 103 13.64 2.82 -6.35
CA ILE A 103 13.61 2.53 -7.79
C ILE A 103 12.81 1.26 -8.05
N GLN A 104 11.82 1.34 -8.93
CA GLN A 104 11.01 0.21 -9.39
C GLN A 104 11.21 0.00 -10.90
N PRO A 105 11.57 -1.21 -11.36
CA PRO A 105 11.50 -1.55 -12.77
C PRO A 105 10.07 -1.91 -13.19
N GLY A 106 9.70 -1.51 -14.41
CA GLY A 106 8.44 -1.84 -15.06
C GLY A 106 7.25 -0.96 -14.65
N TYR A 107 6.36 -0.73 -15.61
CA TYR A 107 5.05 -0.11 -15.37
C TYR A 107 4.09 -1.12 -14.73
N ASN A 108 3.63 -0.89 -13.52
CA ASN A 108 2.60 -1.70 -12.86
C ASN A 108 1.92 -0.93 -11.72
N THR A 109 0.90 -1.53 -11.11
CA THR A 109 0.18 -0.93 -9.97
C THR A 109 1.08 -0.72 -8.75
N THR A 110 2.10 -1.56 -8.54
CA THR A 110 3.09 -1.34 -7.48
C THR A 110 3.92 -0.08 -7.73
N ALA A 111 4.32 0.18 -8.98
CA ALA A 111 5.04 1.39 -9.35
C ALA A 111 4.21 2.65 -9.11
N MET A 112 2.91 2.62 -9.44
CA MET A 112 1.99 3.72 -9.16
C MET A 112 1.80 3.95 -7.65
N SER A 113 1.55 2.88 -6.88
CA SER A 113 1.45 2.94 -5.42
C SER A 113 2.72 3.49 -4.77
N LEU A 114 3.90 3.01 -5.18
CA LEU A 114 5.17 3.48 -4.65
C LEU A 114 5.43 4.95 -5.02
N ALA A 115 5.14 5.36 -6.26
CA ALA A 115 5.29 6.76 -6.69
C ALA A 115 4.47 7.71 -5.81
N TRP A 116 3.20 7.37 -5.60
CA TRP A 116 2.26 8.18 -4.82
C TRP A 116 2.69 8.27 -3.36
N ILE A 117 2.98 7.12 -2.74
CA ILE A 117 3.36 7.05 -1.32
C ILE A 117 4.73 7.71 -1.10
N CYS A 118 5.69 7.54 -2.01
CA CYS A 118 6.97 8.24 -1.96
C CYS A 118 6.79 9.75 -2.02
N THR A 119 5.91 10.25 -2.90
CA THR A 119 5.59 11.69 -2.98
C THR A 119 5.10 12.22 -1.63
N ILE A 120 4.13 11.55 -1.02
CA ILE A 120 3.56 11.94 0.28
C ILE A 120 4.61 11.88 1.41
N ARG A 121 5.48 10.86 1.40
CA ARG A 121 6.54 10.66 2.40
C ARG A 121 7.85 11.39 2.07
N GLN A 122 7.87 12.20 1.01
CA GLN A 122 9.03 12.99 0.57
C GLN A 122 10.27 12.14 0.21
N TYR A 123 10.04 10.94 -0.35
CA TYR A 123 11.08 10.11 -0.97
C TYR A 123 11.21 10.40 -2.46
N LYS A 124 12.42 10.21 -3.00
CA LYS A 124 12.65 10.26 -4.44
C LYS A 124 12.21 8.93 -5.04
N PHE A 125 11.24 8.93 -5.96
CA PHE A 125 10.84 7.73 -6.67
C PHE A 125 11.23 7.80 -8.15
N ARG A 126 11.82 6.71 -8.64
CA ARG A 126 12.18 6.54 -10.05
C ARG A 126 11.61 5.24 -10.59
N CYS A 127 10.95 5.29 -11.74
CA CYS A 127 10.48 4.10 -12.44
C CYS A 127 11.32 3.86 -13.70
N LEU A 128 11.88 2.67 -13.87
CA LEU A 128 12.57 2.29 -15.10
C LEU A 128 11.57 1.61 -16.03
N VAL A 129 11.39 2.08 -17.26
CA VAL A 129 10.45 1.49 -18.23
C VAL A 129 11.16 1.14 -19.53
N ALA A 130 10.60 0.21 -20.29
CA ALA A 130 11.16 -0.23 -21.55
C ALA A 130 11.00 0.82 -22.66
N GLY A 131 11.84 0.76 -23.69
CA GLY A 131 11.83 1.71 -24.81
C GLY A 131 10.53 1.71 -25.62
N ASP A 132 9.82 0.59 -25.62
CA ASP A 132 8.53 0.37 -26.28
C ASP A 132 7.32 0.62 -25.37
N THR A 133 7.52 1.24 -24.19
CA THR A 133 6.43 1.56 -23.27
C THR A 133 5.53 2.64 -23.85
N ASP A 134 4.22 2.36 -23.88
CA ASP A 134 3.18 3.30 -24.30
C ASP A 134 3.33 4.67 -23.57
N PRO A 135 3.37 5.80 -24.30
CA PRO A 135 3.42 7.13 -23.71
C PRO A 135 2.31 7.42 -22.68
N LEU A 136 1.12 6.84 -22.83
CA LEU A 136 0.04 6.98 -21.85
C LEU A 136 0.42 6.38 -20.50
N LYS A 137 1.06 5.20 -20.48
CA LYS A 137 1.55 4.55 -19.25
C LYS A 137 2.65 5.36 -18.58
N ILE A 138 3.50 6.03 -19.37
CA ILE A 138 4.51 6.96 -18.85
C ILE A 138 3.84 8.16 -18.18
N LYS A 139 2.84 8.75 -18.83
CA LYS A 139 2.07 9.87 -18.29
C LYS A 139 1.30 9.50 -17.02
N ASP A 140 0.75 8.29 -16.95
CA ASP A 140 0.10 7.77 -15.75
C ASP A 140 1.09 7.75 -14.57
N LEU A 141 2.27 7.13 -14.73
CA LEU A 141 3.32 7.11 -13.71
C LEU A 141 3.72 8.52 -13.24
N GLN A 142 3.91 9.44 -14.18
CA GLN A 142 4.27 10.84 -13.89
C GLN A 142 3.17 11.54 -13.07
N THR A 143 1.91 11.27 -13.37
CA THR A 143 0.75 11.82 -12.63
C THR A 143 0.74 11.33 -11.18
N PHE A 144 1.18 10.10 -10.93
CA PHE A 144 1.38 9.58 -9.57
C PHE A 144 2.68 10.06 -8.89
N GLY A 145 3.44 10.95 -9.54
CA GLY A 145 4.66 11.56 -8.98
C GLY A 145 5.96 10.83 -9.31
N ALA A 146 5.97 9.92 -10.28
CA ALA A 146 7.18 9.20 -10.66
C ALA A 146 8.10 10.00 -11.58
N HIS A 147 9.40 9.94 -11.31
CA HIS A 147 10.41 10.23 -12.32
C HIS A 147 10.62 9.00 -13.20
N VAL A 148 10.15 9.04 -14.45
CA VAL A 148 10.26 7.91 -15.38
C VAL A 148 11.57 7.98 -16.16
N GLU A 149 12.33 6.89 -16.19
CA GLU A 149 13.55 6.71 -16.97
C GLU A 149 13.33 5.60 -17.99
N ILE A 150 13.49 5.92 -19.27
CA ILE A 150 13.34 4.96 -20.36
C ILE A 150 14.67 4.23 -20.55
N VAL A 151 14.62 2.90 -20.61
CA VAL A 151 15.76 2.03 -20.90
C VAL A 151 15.65 1.57 -22.37
N PRO A 152 16.37 2.20 -23.32
CA PRO A 152 16.11 2.00 -24.75
C PRO A 152 16.34 0.57 -25.24
N GLY A 153 17.22 -0.18 -24.57
CA GLY A 153 17.52 -1.57 -24.91
C GLY A 153 16.55 -2.61 -24.33
N ALA A 154 15.62 -2.20 -23.47
CA ALA A 154 14.62 -3.09 -22.88
C ALA A 154 13.35 -3.14 -23.75
N LYS A 155 12.71 -4.31 -23.84
CA LYS A 155 11.42 -4.51 -24.51
C LYS A 155 10.38 -5.11 -23.56
N GLY A 156 9.30 -4.36 -23.33
CA GLY A 156 8.24 -4.75 -22.41
C GLY A 156 8.64 -4.70 -20.93
N ASN A 157 7.66 -4.97 -20.07
CA ASN A 157 7.75 -4.74 -18.63
C ASN A 157 8.67 -5.68 -17.84
N TRP A 158 9.00 -6.84 -18.41
CA TRP A 158 9.73 -7.92 -17.72
C TRP A 158 11.08 -8.21 -18.35
N ASP A 159 11.60 -7.28 -19.15
CA ASP A 159 12.91 -7.43 -19.79
C ASP A 159 14.04 -7.42 -18.75
N ASP A 160 14.95 -8.38 -18.85
CA ASP A 160 16.12 -8.48 -17.98
C ASP A 160 17.01 -7.23 -18.02
N SER A 161 16.96 -6.45 -19.09
CA SER A 161 17.69 -5.19 -19.24
C SER A 161 17.24 -4.14 -18.23
N LEU A 162 15.96 -4.14 -17.82
CA LEU A 162 15.47 -3.29 -16.72
C LEU A 162 16.13 -3.69 -15.39
N LEU A 163 16.21 -4.99 -15.12
CA LEU A 163 16.87 -5.52 -13.91
C LEU A 163 18.39 -5.30 -13.95
N LYS A 164 19.02 -5.42 -15.11
CA LYS A 164 20.45 -5.11 -15.30
C LYS A 164 20.71 -3.64 -14.99
N GLU A 165 19.88 -2.73 -15.50
CA GLU A 165 20.03 -1.29 -15.24
C GLU A 165 19.79 -0.97 -13.76
N LEU A 166 18.77 -1.57 -13.16
CA LEU A 166 18.51 -1.47 -11.71
C LEU A 166 19.73 -1.88 -10.88
N ARG A 167 20.37 -3.02 -11.21
CA ARG A 167 21.58 -3.50 -10.53
C ARG A 167 22.76 -2.53 -10.69
N LYS A 168 22.92 -1.89 -11.86
CA LYS A 168 23.95 -0.87 -12.06
C LYS A 168 23.70 0.36 -11.18
N LEU A 169 22.45 0.82 -11.11
CA LEU A 169 22.06 1.96 -10.28
C LEU A 169 22.28 1.66 -8.79
N LYS A 170 21.92 0.45 -8.33
CA LYS A 170 22.15 0.00 -6.94
C LYS A 170 23.62 0.07 -6.52
N LYS A 171 24.55 -0.27 -7.42
CA LYS A 171 26.00 -0.19 -7.12
C LYS A 171 26.49 1.26 -6.91
N LYS A 172 25.77 2.24 -7.45
CA LYS A 172 26.18 3.66 -7.41
C LYS A 172 25.60 4.43 -6.20
N LYS A 173 24.55 3.95 -5.51
CA LYS A 173 23.93 4.63 -4.35
C LYS A 173 23.21 3.65 -3.39
N ARG A 174 23.07 4.04 -2.11
CA ARG A 174 22.14 3.44 -1.13
C ARG A 174 20.69 3.62 -1.60
N ILE A 175 20.19 2.66 -2.38
CA ILE A 175 18.86 2.66 -3.01
C ILE A 175 18.04 1.52 -2.43
N LEU A 176 16.77 1.81 -2.13
CA LEU A 176 15.80 0.77 -1.82
C LEU A 176 15.23 0.17 -3.10
N LEU A 177 15.24 -1.16 -3.17
CA LEU A 177 14.64 -1.92 -4.25
C LEU A 177 13.37 -2.59 -3.73
N SER A 178 12.30 -2.43 -4.49
CA SER A 178 11.05 -3.17 -4.33
C SER A 178 11.01 -4.42 -5.19
#